data_AF-L1IRH2-F1
#
_entry.id   AF-L1IRH2-F1
#
_cell.length_a   1.000
_cell.length_b   1.000
_cell.length_c   1.000
_cell.angle_alpha   90.00
_cell.angle_beta   90.00
_cell.angle_gamma   90.00
#
_symmetry.space_group_name_H-M   'P 1'
#
loop_
_entity.id
_entity.type
_entity.pdbx_description
1 polymer ?
#
loop_
_entity_poly.entity_id
_entity_poly.type
_entity_poly.pdbx_seq_one_letter_code
_entity_poly.pdbx_strand_id
1 'polypeptide(L)'
;MEEIFWKHTLAIEKDSLKRKRVVHAPSAGVEDQSLKRYFSMSSAARRHTKRVSKQGERARTHALHTQLDEMVPLRRAPEGGKLQSKRTVSQLLEDTVAHVRNERMRGSTSERKEVKEDVMEEEEVVVEEEGQLLSGDMLLQGMLSSRSCNFMVLNLDTLKILSASRSASDLFQAFTLCPLLGMNILFMVHHRDVAVVQEYLQSFQGDRERGAIEASVLTFQGSAGIAYVTFKMLITKAVDSERRFLFLELHREETVRVHKPDTMQMMSIDLQDWTSFDFQRFAGVFRFDDFLSQGSPWDLDEQTSELIGRNTKNPSLWSHMSSSFMRNQQVGALIRRISSEVGLQIARLVKMMLQFHCAVEVDEHGTPFFVTYVRMKLPSYLGSFKLDWFELLRIDLNGTPKKVPGSANLQTATFIHQKARKGTLAFSQFLFYEEGGGLKCYQTKLLELDSETMQICYSGDCPAKFRNVLVKVEDLDPRVYPSMQPVAGGEGR
;
A
#
# COMPACT_ATOMS: atom_id res chain seq x y z
N MET A 1 7.14 22.75 -3.78
CA MET A 1 6.04 21.79 -4.01
C MET A 1 5.12 22.21 -5.17
N GLU A 2 4.67 23.47 -5.22
CA GLU A 2 3.80 23.96 -6.30
C GLU A 2 4.39 23.79 -7.70
N GLU A 3 5.69 24.07 -7.89
CA GLU A 3 6.33 23.99 -9.20
C GLU A 3 6.38 22.55 -9.78
N ILE A 4 6.53 21.53 -8.92
CA ILE A 4 6.58 20.12 -9.34
C ILE A 4 5.17 19.62 -9.66
N PHE A 5 4.17 19.99 -8.84
CA PHE A 5 2.76 19.65 -9.08
C PHE A 5 2.24 20.29 -10.38
N TRP A 6 2.59 21.55 -10.65
CA TRP A 6 2.24 22.23 -11.89
C TRP A 6 2.93 21.62 -13.11
N LYS A 7 4.22 21.27 -13.03
CA LYS A 7 4.93 20.60 -14.13
C LYS A 7 4.31 19.24 -14.48
N HIS A 8 3.84 18.47 -13.50
CA HIS A 8 3.21 17.17 -13.73
C HIS A 8 1.79 17.29 -14.32
N THR A 9 1.01 18.25 -13.85
CA THR A 9 -0.39 18.45 -14.29
C THR A 9 -0.46 19.06 -15.70
N LEU A 10 0.43 20.00 -16.02
CA LEU A 10 0.50 20.66 -17.34
C LEU A 10 0.98 19.72 -18.46
N ALA A 11 1.77 18.69 -18.13
CA ALA A 11 2.21 17.70 -19.11
C ALA A 11 1.02 16.84 -19.63
N ILE A 12 0.09 16.48 -18.74
CA ILE A 12 -1.09 15.67 -19.05
C ILE A 12 -2.11 16.47 -19.90
N GLU A 13 -2.24 17.78 -19.65
CA GLU A 13 -3.23 18.61 -20.33
C GLU A 13 -2.80 19.01 -21.76
N LYS A 14 -1.50 19.24 -22.00
CA LYS A 14 -0.95 19.61 -23.33
C LYS A 14 -1.12 18.53 -24.39
N ASP A 15 -1.15 17.25 -24.01
CA ASP A 15 -1.40 16.15 -24.96
C ASP A 15 -2.88 16.00 -25.35
N SER A 16 -3.80 16.50 -24.51
CA SER A 16 -5.23 16.50 -24.82
C SER A 16 -5.63 17.61 -25.81
N LEU A 17 -4.94 18.76 -25.77
CA LEU A 17 -5.26 19.96 -26.57
C LEU A 17 -4.70 19.92 -28.00
N LYS A 18 -3.66 19.13 -28.28
CA LYS A 18 -3.10 18.98 -29.64
C LYS A 18 -4.02 18.20 -30.61
N ARG A 19 -5.10 17.57 -30.13
CA ARG A 19 -6.01 16.76 -30.96
C ARG A 19 -7.25 17.51 -31.49
N LYS A 20 -7.43 18.80 -31.18
CA LYS A 20 -8.60 19.58 -31.64
C LYS A 20 -8.20 20.98 -32.10
N ARG A 21 -7.79 21.13 -33.37
CA ARG A 21 -8.06 22.32 -34.21
C ARG A 21 -7.39 22.19 -35.58
N VAL A 22 -8.19 21.81 -36.58
CA VAL A 22 -7.99 22.23 -37.97
C VAL A 22 -9.36 22.70 -38.45
N VAL A 23 -9.53 24.00 -38.65
CA VAL A 23 -10.69 24.58 -39.33
C VAL A 23 -10.17 25.60 -40.34
N HIS A 24 -10.55 25.41 -41.60
CA HIS A 24 -10.17 26.20 -42.77
C HIS A 24 -10.79 27.61 -42.76
N ALA A 25 -10.03 28.58 -43.26
CA ALA A 25 -10.48 29.94 -43.56
C ALA A 25 -10.97 30.03 -45.03
N PRO A 26 -12.04 30.78 -45.35
CA PRO A 26 -12.41 31.08 -46.74
C PRO A 26 -11.80 32.39 -47.25
N SER A 27 -11.49 32.38 -48.55
CA SER A 27 -10.85 33.41 -49.34
C SER A 27 -11.79 34.56 -49.73
N ALA A 28 -11.18 35.73 -49.93
CA ALA A 28 -11.80 36.99 -50.31
C ALA A 28 -12.13 37.10 -51.81
N GLY A 29 -13.12 37.94 -52.12
CA GLY A 29 -13.28 38.55 -53.44
C GLY A 29 -14.68 39.14 -53.64
N VAL A 30 -14.73 40.44 -53.96
CA VAL A 30 -15.77 41.22 -54.69
C VAL A 30 -16.12 42.55 -53.96
N GLU A 31 -15.61 43.65 -54.51
CA GLU A 31 -16.06 45.06 -54.35
C GLU A 31 -17.47 45.21 -54.98
N ASP A 32 -18.37 46.16 -54.74
CA ASP A 32 -18.30 47.59 -54.52
C ASP A 32 -19.76 48.07 -54.20
N GLN A 33 -19.95 49.33 -53.77
CA GLN A 33 -21.21 50.08 -53.60
C GLN A 33 -22.19 49.72 -52.46
N SER A 34 -22.14 48.52 -51.87
CA SER A 34 -22.92 48.19 -50.65
C SER A 34 -22.34 48.81 -49.37
N LEU A 35 -21.10 49.29 -49.42
CA LEU A 35 -20.31 49.77 -48.28
C LEU A 35 -20.89 51.03 -47.61
N LYS A 36 -21.50 51.98 -48.32
CA LYS A 36 -22.06 53.19 -47.68
C LYS A 36 -23.33 52.94 -46.86
N ARG A 37 -24.16 51.94 -47.20
CA ARG A 37 -25.27 51.46 -46.34
C ARG A 37 -24.76 50.50 -45.26
N TYR A 38 -23.72 49.72 -45.54
CA TYR A 38 -23.02 48.90 -44.54
C TYR A 38 -22.34 49.74 -43.46
N PHE A 39 -21.81 50.94 -43.75
CA PHE A 39 -21.19 51.80 -42.73
C PHE A 39 -22.22 52.47 -41.80
N SER A 40 -23.43 52.78 -42.25
CA SER A 40 -24.49 53.33 -41.37
C SER A 40 -25.20 52.22 -40.58
N MET A 41 -25.47 51.04 -41.19
CA MET A 41 -25.93 49.84 -40.48
C MET A 41 -24.88 49.26 -39.52
N SER A 42 -23.58 49.42 -39.83
CA SER A 42 -22.45 49.06 -38.97
C SER A 42 -22.46 49.84 -37.66
N SER A 43 -22.83 51.12 -37.65
CA SER A 43 -22.89 51.90 -36.41
C SER A 43 -24.03 51.45 -35.48
N ALA A 44 -25.20 51.13 -36.03
CA ALA A 44 -26.36 50.63 -35.30
C ALA A 44 -26.16 49.19 -34.82
N ALA A 45 -25.60 48.32 -35.67
CA ALA A 45 -25.21 46.96 -35.32
C ALA A 45 -24.09 46.93 -34.27
N ARG A 46 -23.11 47.85 -34.35
CA ARG A 46 -22.07 48.05 -33.31
C ARG A 46 -22.65 48.56 -32.00
N ARG A 47 -23.66 49.45 -32.03
CA ARG A 47 -24.36 49.90 -30.82
C ARG A 47 -25.21 48.79 -30.22
N HIS A 48 -25.85 47.95 -31.05
CA HIS A 48 -26.64 46.82 -30.59
C HIS A 48 -25.76 45.72 -29.97
N THR A 49 -24.67 45.34 -30.63
CA THR A 49 -23.67 44.41 -30.08
C THR A 49 -23.02 44.94 -28.80
N LYS A 50 -22.69 46.23 -28.72
CA LYS A 50 -22.23 46.86 -27.46
C LYS A 50 -23.29 46.80 -26.35
N ARG A 51 -24.57 47.03 -26.67
CA ARG A 51 -25.67 46.92 -25.70
C ARG A 51 -25.85 45.48 -25.21
N VAL A 52 -25.83 44.51 -26.12
CA VAL A 52 -25.94 43.08 -25.80
C VAL A 52 -24.74 42.62 -24.97
N SER A 53 -23.52 43.03 -25.32
CA SER A 53 -22.31 42.74 -24.53
C SER A 53 -22.41 43.32 -23.12
N LYS A 54 -22.80 44.60 -23.00
CA LYS A 54 -22.97 45.28 -21.70
C LYS A 54 -24.09 44.67 -20.86
N GLN A 55 -25.15 44.18 -21.50
CA GLN A 55 -26.23 43.46 -20.82
C GLN A 55 -25.73 42.09 -20.32
N GLY A 56 -24.93 41.38 -21.11
CA GLY A 56 -24.28 40.13 -20.71
C GLY A 56 -23.26 40.32 -19.57
N GLU A 57 -22.50 41.42 -19.56
CA GLU A 57 -21.60 41.79 -18.46
C GLU A 57 -22.38 42.08 -17.18
N ARG A 58 -23.50 42.83 -17.27
CA ARG A 58 -24.36 43.11 -16.11
C ARG A 58 -24.98 41.83 -15.54
N ALA A 59 -25.44 40.93 -16.40
CA ALA A 59 -25.98 39.65 -15.97
C ALA A 59 -24.92 38.79 -15.26
N ARG A 60 -23.70 38.69 -15.82
CA ARG A 60 -22.57 38.00 -15.17
C ARG A 60 -22.17 38.63 -13.84
N THR A 61 -22.08 39.95 -13.79
CA THR A 61 -21.74 40.70 -12.56
C THR A 61 -22.81 40.47 -11.49
N HIS A 62 -24.08 40.49 -11.86
CA HIS A 62 -25.18 40.20 -10.94
C HIS A 62 -25.12 38.76 -10.40
N ALA A 63 -24.83 37.79 -11.27
CA ALA A 63 -24.65 36.39 -10.86
C ALA A 63 -23.49 36.22 -9.86
N LEU A 64 -22.35 36.87 -10.12
CA LEU A 64 -21.21 36.87 -9.20
C LEU A 64 -21.54 37.50 -7.85
N HIS A 65 -22.24 38.64 -7.83
CA HIS A 65 -22.69 39.24 -6.57
C HIS A 65 -23.66 38.33 -5.81
N THR A 66 -24.53 37.60 -6.51
CA THR A 66 -25.47 36.67 -5.87
C THR A 66 -24.73 35.51 -5.21
N GLN A 67 -23.74 34.91 -5.89
CA GLN A 67 -22.91 33.85 -5.31
C GLN A 67 -22.06 34.35 -4.14
N LEU A 68 -21.48 35.55 -4.26
CA LEU A 68 -20.68 36.15 -3.20
C LEU A 68 -21.53 36.44 -1.95
N ASP A 69 -22.79 36.84 -2.14
CA ASP A 69 -23.73 37.12 -1.05
C ASP A 69 -24.00 35.89 -0.17
N GLU A 70 -24.06 34.70 -0.77
CA GLU A 70 -24.26 33.43 -0.05
C GLU A 70 -23.03 33.01 0.77
N MET A 71 -21.82 33.35 0.30
CA MET A 71 -20.57 32.90 0.93
C MET A 71 -20.07 33.82 2.06
N VAL A 72 -20.42 35.11 2.03
CA VAL A 72 -19.83 36.11 2.94
C VAL A 72 -20.73 36.35 4.15
N PRO A 73 -20.26 36.04 5.38
CA PRO A 73 -21.07 36.22 6.59
C PRO A 73 -21.41 37.69 6.85
N LEU A 74 -22.60 37.94 7.39
CA LEU A 74 -23.08 39.28 7.73
C LEU A 74 -22.32 39.84 8.93
N ARG A 75 -21.69 41.01 8.78
CA ARG A 75 -21.01 41.71 9.88
C ARG A 75 -21.85 42.83 10.50
N ARG A 76 -22.69 43.49 9.70
CA ARG A 76 -23.54 44.61 10.11
C ARG A 76 -24.98 44.38 9.66
N ALA A 77 -25.92 45.09 10.29
CA ALA A 77 -27.31 45.04 9.88
C ALA A 77 -27.46 45.58 8.44
N PRO A 78 -28.19 44.87 7.56
CA PRO A 78 -28.32 45.25 6.16
C PRO A 78 -29.15 46.53 5.97
N GLU A 79 -28.77 47.38 5.02
CA GLU A 79 -29.47 48.65 4.72
C GLU A 79 -30.61 48.51 3.68
N GLY A 80 -31.16 47.30 3.50
CA GLY A 80 -32.32 47.07 2.63
C GLY A 80 -32.02 47.08 1.14
N GLY A 81 -30.83 46.62 0.73
CA GLY A 81 -30.46 46.40 -0.65
C GLY A 81 -31.15 45.22 -1.33
N LYS A 82 -30.88 45.04 -2.63
CA LYS A 82 -31.58 44.11 -3.53
C LYS A 82 -31.05 42.67 -3.52
N LEU A 83 -30.00 42.39 -2.76
CA LEU A 83 -29.44 41.04 -2.61
C LEU A 83 -30.29 40.19 -1.66
N GLN A 84 -30.11 38.87 -1.64
CA GLN A 84 -30.92 37.97 -0.79
C GLN A 84 -30.71 38.26 0.71
N SER A 85 -29.47 38.57 1.10
CA SER A 85 -29.11 39.02 2.44
C SER A 85 -29.66 40.41 2.82
N LYS A 86 -30.34 41.09 1.88
CA LYS A 86 -30.77 42.49 1.96
C LYS A 86 -29.61 43.50 2.03
N ARG A 87 -28.37 43.11 1.73
CA ARG A 87 -27.22 44.04 1.61
C ARG A 87 -27.27 44.83 0.31
N THR A 88 -26.64 46.01 0.32
CA THR A 88 -26.23 46.68 -0.91
C THR A 88 -24.96 46.03 -1.48
N VAL A 89 -24.68 46.23 -2.77
CA VAL A 89 -23.44 45.70 -3.38
C VAL A 89 -22.19 46.27 -2.69
N SER A 90 -22.22 47.54 -2.27
CA SER A 90 -21.10 48.16 -1.53
C SER A 90 -20.87 47.44 -0.20
N GLN A 91 -21.93 47.21 0.57
CA GLN A 91 -21.86 46.49 1.85
C GLN A 91 -21.32 45.07 1.66
N LEU A 92 -21.77 44.35 0.61
CA LEU A 92 -21.26 43.02 0.29
C LEU A 92 -19.75 43.06 0.03
N LEU A 93 -19.26 44.02 -0.77
CA LEU A 93 -17.84 44.14 -1.09
C LEU A 93 -17.01 44.53 0.15
N GLU A 94 -17.52 45.43 1.00
CA GLU A 94 -16.89 45.80 2.28
C GLU A 94 -16.80 44.59 3.21
N ASP A 95 -17.90 43.86 3.41
CA ASP A 95 -17.96 42.62 4.19
C ASP A 95 -16.99 41.58 3.62
N THR A 96 -16.89 41.47 2.29
CA THR A 96 -15.97 40.54 1.61
C THR A 96 -14.52 40.87 1.91
N VAL A 97 -14.12 42.14 1.75
CA VAL A 97 -12.75 42.60 2.04
C VAL A 97 -12.41 42.32 3.50
N ALA A 98 -13.33 42.64 4.40
CA ALA A 98 -13.22 42.37 5.82
C ALA A 98 -13.09 40.87 6.14
N HIS A 99 -13.91 40.03 5.52
CA HIS A 99 -13.92 38.58 5.71
C HIS A 99 -12.60 37.96 5.22
N VAL A 100 -12.16 38.33 4.01
CA VAL A 100 -10.88 37.86 3.44
C VAL A 100 -9.70 38.29 4.30
N ARG A 101 -9.68 39.54 4.81
CA ARG A 101 -8.65 40.00 5.74
C ARG A 101 -8.63 39.21 7.04
N ASN A 102 -9.80 38.91 7.60
CA ASN A 102 -9.92 38.09 8.81
C ASN A 102 -9.42 36.66 8.59
N GLU A 103 -9.76 36.03 7.47
CA GLU A 103 -9.30 34.68 7.15
C GLU A 103 -7.79 34.65 6.93
N ARG A 104 -7.20 35.68 6.30
CA ARG A 104 -5.74 35.83 6.20
C ARG A 104 -5.06 35.96 7.56
N MET A 105 -5.62 36.75 8.47
CA MET A 105 -5.10 36.94 9.83
C MET A 105 -5.22 35.68 10.71
N ARG A 106 -6.25 34.84 10.49
CA ARG A 106 -6.41 33.55 11.17
C ARG A 106 -5.38 32.51 10.74
N GLY A 107 -4.93 32.56 9.47
CA GLY A 107 -3.92 31.64 8.94
C GLY A 107 -2.50 31.88 9.48
N SER A 108 -2.18 33.11 9.92
CA SER A 108 -0.83 33.49 10.37
C SER A 108 -0.60 33.39 11.88
N THR A 109 -1.62 33.06 12.68
CA THR A 109 -1.54 33.13 14.14
C THR A 109 -1.11 31.83 14.84
N SER A 110 -0.86 30.73 14.12
CA SER A 110 -0.41 29.47 14.73
C SER A 110 1.06 29.43 15.18
N GLU A 111 1.86 30.49 14.99
CA GLU A 111 3.28 30.52 15.42
C GLU A 111 3.66 31.65 16.40
N ARG A 112 2.73 32.47 16.89
CA ARG A 112 3.09 33.52 17.85
C ARG A 112 3.19 32.98 19.27
N LYS A 113 4.43 32.69 19.67
CA LYS A 113 4.93 32.79 21.04
C LYS A 113 4.25 33.97 21.76
N GLU A 114 3.78 33.70 22.97
CA GLU A 114 3.37 34.71 23.95
C GLU A 114 4.49 35.74 24.13
N VAL A 115 4.31 36.93 23.57
CA VAL A 115 5.11 38.10 23.90
C VAL A 115 4.18 39.12 24.55
N LYS A 116 4.56 39.52 25.76
CA LYS A 116 3.85 40.42 26.65
C LYS A 116 3.45 41.72 25.96
N GLU A 117 2.21 42.14 26.25
CA GLU A 117 1.70 43.49 26.03
C GLU A 117 2.59 44.50 26.76
N ASP A 118 3.29 45.35 26.02
CA ASP A 118 3.32 46.79 26.28
C ASP A 118 3.99 47.53 25.12
N VAL A 119 3.51 48.76 24.89
CA VAL A 119 3.94 49.77 23.91
C VAL A 119 3.28 49.68 22.53
N MET A 120 2.21 50.46 22.41
CA MET A 120 1.67 50.96 21.15
C MET A 120 2.61 52.01 20.56
N GLU A 121 3.33 51.65 19.49
CA GLU A 121 3.79 52.63 18.49
C GLU A 121 3.40 52.12 17.09
N GLU A 122 3.02 53.06 16.24
CA GLU A 122 2.51 52.85 14.88
C GLU A 122 3.57 52.20 14.00
N GLU A 123 3.65 50.86 14.02
CA GLU A 123 4.44 50.13 13.02
C GLU A 123 3.73 50.17 11.67
N GLU A 124 4.43 50.75 10.68
CA GLU A 124 4.15 50.57 9.26
C GLU A 124 3.85 49.09 9.00
N VAL A 125 2.63 48.83 8.52
CA VAL A 125 2.25 47.51 8.00
C VAL A 125 3.09 47.28 6.75
N VAL A 126 4.27 46.69 6.94
CA VAL A 126 5.03 46.04 5.88
C VAL A 126 4.06 45.04 5.27
N VAL A 127 3.66 45.31 4.02
CA VAL A 127 2.89 44.40 3.20
C VAL A 127 3.82 43.23 2.88
N GLU A 128 3.89 42.26 3.80
CA GLU A 128 4.56 40.99 3.55
C GLU A 128 3.88 40.29 2.38
N GLU A 129 4.74 39.64 1.59
CA GLU A 129 4.57 39.27 0.20
C GLU A 129 3.20 38.69 -0.17
N GLU A 130 2.67 39.20 -1.29
CA GLU A 130 1.66 38.52 -2.10
C GLU A 130 2.13 37.07 -2.37
N GLY A 131 1.36 36.04 -2.00
CA GLY A 131 1.62 34.74 -2.61
C GLY A 131 0.87 33.51 -2.14
N GLN A 132 0.75 33.23 -0.84
CA GLN A 132 0.27 31.91 -0.42
C GLN A 132 -1.19 31.95 0.04
N LEU A 133 -2.09 31.82 -0.93
CA LEU A 133 -3.54 31.69 -0.71
C LEU A 133 -3.94 30.40 0.02
N LEU A 134 -3.03 29.45 0.20
CA LEU A 134 -3.26 28.16 0.85
C LEU A 134 -2.17 27.90 1.87
N SER A 135 -2.54 27.60 3.12
CA SER A 135 -1.59 27.08 4.08
C SER A 135 -1.07 25.71 3.63
N GLY A 136 0.15 25.34 4.03
CA GLY A 136 0.73 24.03 3.72
C GLY A 136 -0.17 22.86 4.15
N ASP A 137 -0.86 23.00 5.29
CA ASP A 137 -1.81 22.01 5.80
C ASP A 137 -3.06 21.90 4.94
N MET A 138 -3.61 23.02 4.45
CA MET A 138 -4.75 23.01 3.52
C MET A 138 -4.37 22.36 2.20
N LEU A 139 -3.18 22.65 1.67
CA LEU A 139 -2.66 22.00 0.47
C LEU A 139 -2.50 20.50 0.70
N LEU A 140 -1.92 20.09 1.82
CA LEU A 140 -1.75 18.69 2.19
C LEU A 140 -3.10 17.97 2.30
N GLN A 141 -4.08 18.53 3.01
CA GLN A 141 -5.41 17.95 3.09
C GLN A 141 -6.09 17.86 1.73
N GLY A 142 -5.96 18.91 0.89
CA GLY A 142 -6.44 18.90 -0.48
C GLY A 142 -5.82 17.76 -1.30
N MET A 143 -4.49 17.59 -1.21
CA MET A 143 -3.78 16.50 -1.88
C MET A 143 -4.20 15.13 -1.34
N LEU A 144 -4.29 14.94 -0.02
CA LEU A 144 -4.70 13.67 0.59
C LEU A 144 -6.13 13.28 0.23
N SER A 145 -7.02 14.28 0.08
CA SER A 145 -8.41 14.05 -0.35
C SER A 145 -8.53 13.67 -1.84
N SER A 146 -7.50 13.96 -2.64
CA SER A 146 -7.48 13.69 -4.08
C SER A 146 -7.36 12.19 -4.37
N ARG A 147 -8.00 11.78 -5.48
CA ARG A 147 -7.85 10.46 -6.10
C ARG A 147 -6.88 10.44 -7.27
N SER A 148 -6.29 11.59 -7.61
CA SER A 148 -5.46 11.72 -8.81
C SER A 148 -4.09 11.06 -8.67
N CYS A 149 -3.59 10.87 -7.45
CA CYS A 149 -2.23 10.40 -7.22
C CYS A 149 -2.14 9.52 -5.97
N ASN A 150 -1.47 8.37 -6.12
CA ASN A 150 -1.15 7.49 -5.00
C ASN A 150 0.08 8.03 -4.30
N PHE A 151 -0.08 8.57 -3.11
CA PHE A 151 1.07 8.96 -2.30
C PHE A 151 0.80 8.73 -0.82
N MET A 152 1.89 8.61 -0.07
CA MET A 152 1.89 8.42 1.37
C MET A 152 2.84 9.43 2.00
N VAL A 153 2.56 9.78 3.25
CA VAL A 153 3.48 10.55 4.09
C VAL A 153 4.13 9.56 5.04
N LEU A 154 5.46 9.48 5.03
CA LEU A 154 6.24 8.56 5.85
C LEU A 154 7.04 9.32 6.91
N ASN A 155 7.22 8.69 8.06
CA ASN A 155 8.31 9.00 8.98
C ASN A 155 9.55 8.20 8.53
N LEU A 156 10.67 8.85 8.22
CA LEU A 156 11.85 8.15 7.69
C LEU A 156 12.62 7.30 8.71
N ASP A 157 12.52 7.61 10.00
CA ASP A 157 13.26 6.88 11.03
C ASP A 157 12.61 5.53 11.32
N THR A 158 11.28 5.51 11.33
CA THR A 158 10.46 4.32 11.62
C THR A 158 9.88 3.67 10.38
N LEU A 159 9.95 4.34 9.22
CA LEU A 159 9.32 3.96 7.95
C LEU A 159 7.80 3.76 8.04
N LYS A 160 7.17 4.30 9.09
CA LYS A 160 5.73 4.22 9.32
C LYS A 160 4.97 5.21 8.45
N ILE A 161 3.83 4.77 7.94
CA ILE A 161 2.89 5.60 7.19
C ILE A 161 2.14 6.49 8.17
N LEU A 162 2.28 7.81 8.04
CA LEU A 162 1.58 8.80 8.85
C LEU A 162 0.24 9.18 8.23
N SER A 163 0.23 9.35 6.90
CA SER A 163 -0.96 9.70 6.12
C SER A 163 -0.90 9.01 4.75
N ALA A 164 -2.04 8.77 4.12
CA ALA A 164 -2.12 8.24 2.77
C ALA A 164 -3.18 9.02 1.98
N SER A 165 -2.93 9.24 0.69
CA SER A 165 -3.94 9.79 -0.21
C SER A 165 -5.13 8.85 -0.31
N ARG A 166 -6.28 9.38 -0.75
CA ARG A 166 -7.48 8.56 -0.93
C ARG A 166 -7.24 7.42 -1.91
N SER A 167 -6.57 7.67 -3.03
CA SER A 167 -6.27 6.60 -3.99
C SER A 167 -5.26 5.60 -3.45
N ALA A 168 -4.25 6.03 -2.67
CA ALA A 168 -3.37 5.10 -1.99
C ALA A 168 -4.16 4.23 -1.00
N SER A 169 -5.06 4.83 -0.22
CA SER A 169 -5.93 4.09 0.70
C SER A 169 -6.83 3.10 -0.03
N ASP A 170 -7.39 3.47 -1.20
CA ASP A 170 -8.20 2.60 -2.05
C ASP A 170 -7.41 1.36 -2.51
N LEU A 171 -6.07 1.45 -2.72
CA LEU A 171 -5.21 0.29 -3.07
C LEU A 171 -5.08 -0.76 -1.94
N PHE A 172 -5.27 -0.34 -0.69
CA PHE A 172 -5.16 -1.18 0.51
C PHE A 172 -6.50 -1.39 1.22
N GLN A 173 -7.61 -0.93 0.64
CA GLN A 173 -8.90 -0.91 1.32
C GLN A 173 -9.39 -2.30 1.73
N ALA A 174 -9.07 -3.33 0.94
CA ALA A 174 -9.43 -4.71 1.25
C ALA A 174 -8.57 -5.33 2.36
N PHE A 175 -7.49 -4.66 2.80
CA PHE A 175 -6.73 -5.06 3.99
C PHE A 175 -7.39 -4.47 5.26
N THR A 176 -8.36 -5.19 5.81
CA THR A 176 -9.17 -4.71 6.94
C THR A 176 -8.58 -5.01 8.32
N LEU A 177 -7.50 -5.79 8.39
CA LEU A 177 -6.97 -6.34 9.64
C LEU A 177 -6.16 -5.34 10.46
N CYS A 178 -5.46 -4.43 9.78
CA CYS A 178 -4.64 -3.40 10.39
C CYS A 178 -4.82 -2.12 9.57
N PRO A 179 -5.01 -0.97 10.22
CA PRO A 179 -5.03 0.30 9.50
C PRO A 179 -3.71 0.47 8.74
N LEU A 180 -3.81 1.02 7.51
CA LEU A 180 -2.64 1.40 6.71
C LEU A 180 -1.76 2.40 7.47
N LEU A 181 -2.40 3.33 8.19
CA LEU A 181 -1.72 4.32 9.02
C LEU A 181 -1.05 3.65 10.22
N GLY A 182 0.21 3.98 10.45
CA GLY A 182 1.07 3.40 11.49
C GLY A 182 1.82 2.15 11.05
N MET A 183 1.46 1.54 9.90
CA MET A 183 2.16 0.38 9.36
C MET A 183 3.49 0.79 8.74
N ASN A 184 4.53 -0.03 8.93
CA ASN A 184 5.80 0.13 8.23
C ASN A 184 5.61 -0.20 6.74
N ILE A 185 6.03 0.70 5.84
CA ILE A 185 5.89 0.50 4.39
C ILE A 185 6.55 -0.79 3.89
N LEU A 186 7.62 -1.24 4.55
CA LEU A 186 8.34 -2.45 4.17
C LEU A 186 7.51 -3.75 4.29
N PHE A 187 6.42 -3.75 5.08
CA PHE A 187 5.49 -4.88 5.14
C PHE A 187 4.72 -5.10 3.83
N MET A 188 4.63 -4.05 2.98
CA MET A 188 3.94 -4.08 1.70
C MET A 188 4.90 -4.25 0.53
N VAL A 189 6.20 -4.06 0.72
CA VAL A 189 7.20 -4.20 -0.34
C VAL A 189 7.52 -5.69 -0.56
N HIS A 190 7.65 -6.08 -1.82
CA HIS A 190 8.09 -7.40 -2.21
C HIS A 190 9.48 -7.70 -1.64
N HIS A 191 9.70 -8.89 -1.09
CA HIS A 191 10.92 -9.24 -0.37
C HIS A 191 12.23 -8.94 -1.12
N ARG A 192 12.25 -9.12 -2.46
CA ARG A 192 13.42 -8.82 -3.31
C ARG A 192 13.76 -7.33 -3.37
N ASP A 193 12.76 -6.48 -3.20
CA ASP A 193 12.90 -5.03 -3.32
C ASP A 193 13.07 -4.36 -1.95
N VAL A 194 12.86 -5.08 -0.84
CA VAL A 194 12.95 -4.53 0.53
C VAL A 194 14.30 -3.86 0.78
N ALA A 195 15.41 -4.53 0.46
CA ALA A 195 16.75 -3.97 0.69
C ALA A 195 16.98 -2.69 -0.15
N VAL A 196 16.54 -2.70 -1.41
CA VAL A 196 16.67 -1.56 -2.33
C VAL A 196 15.82 -0.38 -1.84
N VAL A 197 14.57 -0.63 -1.46
CA VAL A 197 13.66 0.39 -0.93
C VAL A 197 14.18 0.94 0.41
N GLN A 198 14.69 0.09 1.29
CA GLN A 198 15.24 0.50 2.56
C GLN A 198 16.49 1.39 2.37
N GLU A 199 17.44 0.98 1.53
CA GLU A 199 18.62 1.79 1.22
C GLU A 199 18.21 3.12 0.56
N TYR A 200 17.24 3.08 -0.35
CA TYR A 200 16.68 4.27 -0.98
C TYR A 200 16.10 5.23 0.06
N LEU A 201 15.22 4.76 0.94
CA LEU A 201 14.61 5.57 2.02
C LEU A 201 15.66 6.15 2.98
N GLN A 202 16.65 5.35 3.39
CA GLN A 202 17.72 5.79 4.28
C GLN A 202 18.62 6.86 3.65
N SER A 203 18.84 6.81 2.33
CA SER A 203 19.69 7.79 1.65
C SER A 203 19.17 9.24 1.72
N PHE A 204 17.86 9.44 1.92
CA PHE A 204 17.24 10.76 2.06
C PHE A 204 17.36 11.35 3.47
N GLN A 205 17.96 10.64 4.42
CA GLN A 205 18.37 11.23 5.70
C GLN A 205 19.50 12.25 5.51
N GLY A 206 20.27 12.16 4.42
CA GLY A 206 21.43 13.03 4.12
C GLY A 206 21.16 14.20 3.16
N ASP A 207 19.91 14.63 2.97
CA ASP A 207 19.49 15.72 2.07
C ASP A 207 19.94 15.57 0.58
N ARG A 208 20.30 14.36 0.16
CA ARG A 208 20.61 14.07 -1.24
C ARG A 208 19.36 13.66 -1.99
N GLU A 209 19.00 14.43 -3.01
CA GLU A 209 17.99 14.00 -3.97
C GLU A 209 18.51 12.80 -4.77
N ARG A 210 17.79 11.68 -4.70
CA ARG A 210 17.98 10.55 -5.61
C ARG A 210 16.82 10.50 -6.61
N GLY A 211 17.10 9.95 -7.79
CA GLY A 211 16.06 9.65 -8.78
C GLY A 211 15.03 8.65 -8.25
N ALA A 212 13.98 8.41 -9.02
CA ALA A 212 12.98 7.40 -8.66
C ALA A 212 13.57 5.97 -8.72
N ILE A 213 13.03 5.07 -7.90
CA ILE A 213 13.32 3.63 -7.99
C ILE A 213 12.08 2.87 -8.46
N GLU A 214 12.26 1.64 -8.91
CA GLU A 214 11.16 0.71 -9.17
C GLU A 214 11.11 -0.31 -8.03
N ALA A 215 9.93 -0.54 -7.48
CA ALA A 215 9.71 -1.61 -6.51
C ALA A 215 8.30 -2.17 -6.63
N SER A 216 8.18 -3.44 -6.31
CA SER A 216 6.91 -4.15 -6.32
C SER A 216 6.24 -4.00 -4.96
N VAL A 217 5.04 -3.43 -4.94
CA VAL A 217 4.26 -3.19 -3.72
C VAL A 217 3.00 -4.04 -3.77
N LEU A 218 2.67 -4.66 -2.66
CA LEU A 218 1.47 -5.47 -2.52
C LEU A 218 0.24 -4.59 -2.61
N THR A 219 -0.74 -5.02 -3.39
CA THR A 219 -2.03 -4.34 -3.55
C THR A 219 -3.15 -5.33 -3.27
N PHE A 220 -4.27 -4.81 -2.73
CA PHE A 220 -5.42 -5.61 -2.33
C PHE A 220 -6.59 -5.28 -3.25
N GLN A 221 -6.80 -6.09 -4.28
CA GLN A 221 -7.81 -5.85 -5.31
C GLN A 221 -9.13 -6.55 -4.93
N GLY A 222 -9.86 -5.94 -3.99
CA GLY A 222 -11.19 -6.41 -3.58
C GLY A 222 -11.19 -7.81 -2.94
N SER A 223 -12.28 -8.55 -3.13
CA SER A 223 -12.48 -9.90 -2.55
C SER A 223 -11.69 -11.01 -3.26
N ALA A 224 -11.02 -10.70 -4.36
CA ALA A 224 -10.50 -11.70 -5.28
C ALA A 224 -9.05 -12.13 -4.98
N GLY A 225 -8.34 -11.46 -4.06
CA GLY A 225 -6.97 -11.80 -3.65
C GLY A 225 -6.02 -10.61 -3.66
N ILE A 226 -4.72 -10.89 -3.54
CA ILE A 226 -3.65 -9.87 -3.55
C ILE A 226 -2.76 -10.03 -4.77
N ALA A 227 -2.07 -8.94 -5.13
CA ALA A 227 -1.05 -8.97 -6.16
C ALA A 227 0.05 -7.95 -5.88
N TYR A 228 1.28 -8.31 -6.20
CA TYR A 228 2.36 -7.34 -6.31
C TYR A 228 2.23 -6.56 -7.60
N VAL A 229 2.33 -5.24 -7.49
CA VAL A 229 2.30 -4.31 -8.62
C VAL A 229 3.56 -3.46 -8.56
N THR A 230 4.25 -3.36 -9.69
CA THR A 230 5.46 -2.55 -9.79
C THR A 230 5.09 -1.07 -9.87
N PHE A 231 5.60 -0.30 -8.91
CA PHE A 231 5.49 1.14 -8.87
C PHE A 231 6.86 1.77 -9.07
N LYS A 232 6.85 2.91 -9.75
CA LYS A 232 7.94 3.87 -9.68
C LYS A 232 7.73 4.70 -8.40
N MET A 233 8.64 4.52 -7.46
CA MET A 233 8.65 5.20 -6.17
C MET A 233 9.49 6.47 -6.25
N LEU A 234 8.90 7.60 -5.90
CA LEU A 234 9.59 8.89 -5.82
C LEU A 234 9.41 9.48 -4.43
N ILE A 235 10.50 9.87 -3.80
CA ILE A 235 10.47 10.56 -2.51
C ILE A 235 10.75 12.03 -2.69
N THR A 236 10.01 12.88 -1.97
CA THR A 236 10.30 14.30 -1.87
C THR A 236 10.16 14.81 -0.43
N LYS A 237 10.86 15.90 -0.14
CA LYS A 237 10.96 16.52 1.18
C LYS A 237 9.66 17.23 1.52
N ALA A 238 9.09 16.94 2.69
CA ALA A 238 8.05 17.78 3.27
C ALA A 238 8.69 19.07 3.83
N VAL A 239 7.88 20.11 4.05
CA VAL A 239 8.38 21.38 4.60
C VAL A 239 8.97 21.17 6.00
N ASP A 240 8.49 20.16 6.74
CA ASP A 240 9.06 19.69 8.00
C ASP A 240 10.18 18.64 7.79
N SER A 241 11.20 18.65 8.65
CA SER A 241 12.40 17.80 8.48
C SER A 241 12.14 16.31 8.68
N GLU A 242 11.08 15.92 9.38
CA GLU A 242 10.81 14.53 9.77
C GLU A 242 9.90 13.77 8.81
N ARG A 243 9.04 14.46 8.03
CA ARG A 243 8.10 13.79 7.13
C ARG A 243 8.60 13.80 5.70
N ARG A 244 8.25 12.76 4.95
CA ARG A 244 8.53 12.66 3.52
C ARG A 244 7.32 12.20 2.76
N PHE A 245 7.14 12.74 1.57
CA PHE A 245 6.13 12.28 0.64
C PHE A 245 6.73 11.17 -0.21
N LEU A 246 6.12 9.99 -0.16
CA LEU A 246 6.38 8.88 -1.06
C LEU A 246 5.27 8.81 -2.10
N PHE A 247 5.60 9.12 -3.34
CA PHE A 247 4.72 8.98 -4.49
C PHE A 247 4.88 7.60 -5.13
N LEU A 248 3.75 6.97 -5.46
CA LEU A 248 3.65 5.67 -6.11
C LEU A 248 3.04 5.86 -7.50
N GLU A 249 3.89 6.02 -8.51
CA GLU A 249 3.45 6.10 -9.90
C GLU A 249 3.34 4.68 -10.46
N LEU A 250 2.13 4.29 -10.88
CA LEU A 250 1.92 2.98 -11.50
C LEU A 250 2.75 2.92 -12.78
N HIS A 251 3.65 1.94 -12.87
CA HIS A 251 4.40 1.73 -14.09
C HIS A 251 3.44 1.18 -15.16
N ARG A 252 2.86 2.07 -15.97
CA ARG A 252 2.12 1.66 -17.17
C ARG A 252 3.18 1.17 -18.16
N GLU A 253 3.16 -0.11 -18.48
CA GLU A 253 3.99 -0.70 -19.54
C GLU A 253 3.60 -0.11 -20.90
N GLU A 254 3.95 1.14 -21.15
CA GLU A 254 4.12 1.68 -22.49
C GLU A 254 5.63 1.80 -22.70
N THR A 255 6.21 0.79 -23.34
CA THR A 255 7.51 0.86 -24.02
C THR A 255 8.76 1.07 -23.14
N VAL A 256 9.13 0.08 -22.33
CA VAL A 256 10.53 -0.02 -21.85
C VAL A 256 11.09 -1.39 -22.22
N ARG A 257 11.63 -1.49 -23.44
CA ARG A 257 12.56 -2.55 -23.87
C ARG A 257 13.92 -2.31 -23.21
N VAL A 258 13.98 -2.36 -21.87
CA VAL A 258 15.27 -2.49 -21.19
C VAL A 258 15.36 -3.94 -20.72
N HIS A 259 16.38 -4.63 -21.23
CA HIS A 259 16.76 -5.97 -20.83
C HIS A 259 16.99 -6.06 -19.30
N LYS A 260 15.93 -6.27 -18.52
CA LYS A 260 16.04 -7.04 -17.28
C LYS A 260 15.79 -8.51 -17.69
N PRO A 261 16.81 -9.40 -17.60
CA PRO A 261 16.69 -10.79 -18.06
C PRO A 261 15.65 -11.63 -17.29
N ASP A 262 15.08 -11.11 -16.21
CA ASP A 262 14.12 -11.83 -15.35
C ASP A 262 12.74 -11.15 -15.28
N THR A 263 12.30 -10.49 -16.36
CA THR A 263 10.90 -10.02 -16.44
C THR A 263 10.00 -11.24 -16.60
N MET A 264 9.76 -11.94 -15.50
CA MET A 264 8.93 -13.13 -15.40
C MET A 264 7.58 -12.83 -16.02
N GLN A 265 7.18 -13.62 -17.02
CA GLN A 265 5.80 -13.61 -17.50
C GLN A 265 4.90 -14.01 -16.34
N MET A 266 4.31 -13.02 -15.66
CA MET A 266 3.29 -13.23 -14.65
C MET A 266 2.00 -13.56 -15.40
N MET A 267 1.51 -14.79 -15.26
CA MET A 267 0.17 -15.11 -15.74
C MET A 267 -0.83 -14.61 -14.71
N SER A 268 -1.90 -13.94 -15.16
CA SER A 268 -3.08 -13.76 -14.33
C SER A 268 -3.69 -15.14 -14.13
N ILE A 269 -3.62 -15.63 -12.91
CA ILE A 269 -4.29 -16.84 -12.49
C ILE A 269 -5.69 -16.41 -12.03
N ASP A 270 -6.73 -16.81 -12.76
CA ASP A 270 -8.08 -16.73 -12.22
C ASP A 270 -8.24 -17.88 -11.22
N LEU A 271 -8.36 -17.54 -9.94
CA LEU A 271 -8.52 -18.51 -8.86
C LEU A 271 -9.85 -19.25 -8.96
N GLN A 272 -10.84 -18.72 -9.69
CA GLN A 272 -12.12 -19.39 -9.91
C GLN A 272 -11.98 -20.64 -10.78
N ASP A 273 -10.90 -20.74 -11.58
CA ASP A 273 -10.65 -21.90 -12.45
C ASP A 273 -9.84 -23.00 -11.77
N TRP A 274 -9.34 -22.78 -10.53
CA TRP A 274 -8.50 -23.75 -9.85
C TRP A 274 -9.33 -24.85 -9.21
N THR A 275 -9.06 -26.08 -9.63
CA THR A 275 -9.62 -27.28 -9.01
C THR A 275 -8.69 -27.77 -7.90
N SER A 276 -9.20 -28.60 -6.98
CA SER A 276 -8.36 -29.30 -5.99
C SER A 276 -7.21 -30.07 -6.65
N PHE A 277 -7.39 -30.55 -7.89
CA PHE A 277 -6.36 -31.24 -8.67
C PHE A 277 -5.19 -30.31 -9.03
N ASP A 278 -5.45 -29.04 -9.36
CA ASP A 278 -4.41 -28.07 -9.69
C ASP A 278 -3.49 -27.75 -8.51
N PHE A 279 -4.01 -27.91 -7.28
CA PHE A 279 -3.26 -27.72 -6.05
C PHE A 279 -2.40 -28.93 -5.66
N GLN A 280 -2.76 -30.14 -6.09
CA GLN A 280 -2.02 -31.38 -5.74
C GLN A 280 -0.56 -31.34 -6.19
N ARG A 281 -0.24 -30.65 -7.29
CA ARG A 281 1.14 -30.50 -7.78
C ARG A 281 2.06 -29.73 -6.83
N PHE A 282 1.50 -28.93 -5.93
CA PHE A 282 2.24 -28.16 -4.91
C PHE A 282 2.24 -28.87 -3.56
N ALA A 283 1.64 -30.05 -3.48
CA ALA A 283 1.50 -30.80 -2.25
C ALA A 283 2.64 -31.81 -2.10
N GLY A 284 3.07 -32.04 -0.86
CA GLY A 284 4.17 -32.94 -0.57
C GLY A 284 4.70 -32.84 0.85
N VAL A 285 5.72 -33.65 1.13
CA VAL A 285 6.49 -33.57 2.36
C VAL A 285 7.76 -32.78 2.12
N PHE A 286 7.91 -31.67 2.83
CA PHE A 286 9.05 -30.78 2.74
C PHE A 286 9.92 -30.87 3.98
N ARG A 287 11.22 -30.62 3.81
CA ARG A 287 12.21 -30.54 4.89
C ARG A 287 13.06 -29.30 4.70
N PHE A 288 13.46 -28.66 5.80
CA PHE A 288 14.38 -27.52 5.76
C PHE A 288 15.71 -27.89 5.09
N ASP A 289 16.17 -27.03 4.18
CA ASP A 289 17.45 -27.18 3.48
C ASP A 289 18.45 -26.13 3.99
N ASP A 290 19.50 -26.59 4.67
CA ASP A 290 20.53 -25.73 5.26
C ASP A 290 21.41 -25.03 4.21
N PHE A 291 21.52 -25.58 3.00
CA PHE A 291 22.40 -25.06 1.95
C PHE A 291 21.71 -23.98 1.13
N LEU A 292 20.41 -24.13 0.90
CA LEU A 292 19.61 -23.17 0.14
C LEU A 292 19.01 -22.06 1.01
N SER A 293 18.93 -22.28 2.32
CA SER A 293 18.41 -21.30 3.26
C SER A 293 19.45 -20.28 3.70
N GLN A 294 18.98 -19.07 4.02
CA GLN A 294 19.73 -17.99 4.61
C GLN A 294 19.21 -17.74 6.02
N GLY A 295 20.02 -18.15 7.01
CA GLY A 295 19.70 -18.06 8.44
C GLY A 295 18.93 -19.27 8.98
N SER A 296 19.04 -19.50 10.29
CA SER A 296 18.27 -20.54 10.97
C SER A 296 16.86 -20.04 11.29
N PRO A 297 15.83 -20.90 11.24
CA PRO A 297 14.50 -20.55 11.75
C PRO A 297 14.52 -20.08 13.21
N TRP A 298 15.41 -20.64 14.04
CA TRP A 298 15.54 -20.24 15.45
C TRP A 298 16.17 -18.85 15.61
N ASP A 299 17.11 -18.45 14.74
CA ASP A 299 17.71 -17.11 14.80
C ASP A 299 16.68 -16.04 14.43
N LEU A 300 15.79 -16.38 13.48
CA LEU A 300 14.64 -15.56 13.13
C LEU A 300 13.68 -15.43 14.32
N ASP A 301 13.41 -16.52 15.02
CA ASP A 301 12.52 -16.54 16.18
C ASP A 301 13.04 -15.68 17.32
N GLU A 302 14.35 -15.76 17.59
CA GLU A 302 15.03 -14.95 18.59
C GLU A 302 14.90 -13.46 18.25
N GLN A 303 15.24 -13.07 17.01
CA GLN A 303 15.11 -11.68 16.57
C GLN A 303 13.67 -11.19 16.58
N THR A 304 12.72 -12.03 16.21
CA THR A 304 11.28 -11.71 16.26
C THR A 304 10.82 -11.50 17.71
N SER A 305 11.30 -12.32 18.64
CA SER A 305 10.98 -12.21 20.07
C SER A 305 11.55 -10.93 20.69
N GLU A 306 12.72 -10.48 20.22
CA GLU A 306 13.30 -9.21 20.64
C GLU A 306 12.48 -8.01 20.18
N LEU A 307 11.94 -8.05 18.94
CA LEU A 307 11.13 -6.97 18.37
C LEU A 307 9.78 -6.77 19.07
N ILE A 308 9.09 -7.86 19.42
CA ILE A 308 7.77 -7.80 20.08
C ILE A 308 7.91 -7.58 21.60
N GLY A 309 9.14 -7.70 22.13
CA GLY A 309 9.45 -7.53 23.53
C GLY A 309 9.38 -8.84 24.31
N ARG A 310 10.40 -9.07 25.15
CA ARG A 310 10.68 -10.30 25.92
C ARG A 310 9.54 -10.78 26.84
N ASN A 311 8.58 -9.91 27.17
CA ASN A 311 7.45 -10.25 28.03
C ASN A 311 6.34 -11.01 27.30
N THR A 312 6.33 -10.98 25.96
CA THR A 312 5.50 -11.89 25.19
C THR A 312 6.30 -13.19 25.03
N LYS A 313 5.95 -14.21 25.80
CA LYS A 313 6.44 -15.59 25.54
C LYS A 313 5.83 -16.00 24.21
N ASN A 314 6.49 -15.62 23.13
CA ASN A 314 5.94 -15.76 21.81
C ASN A 314 6.70 -16.87 21.10
N PRO A 315 6.24 -18.12 21.21
CA PRO A 315 6.84 -19.14 20.40
C PRO A 315 6.42 -18.85 18.97
N SER A 316 7.38 -18.45 18.13
CA SER A 316 7.24 -18.63 16.69
C SER A 316 6.67 -20.01 16.34
N LEU A 317 6.19 -20.21 15.12
CA LEU A 317 5.77 -21.54 14.68
C LEU A 317 6.87 -22.59 14.91
N TRP A 318 8.14 -22.28 14.67
CA TRP A 318 9.28 -23.20 14.81
C TRP A 318 9.59 -23.58 16.26
N SER A 319 9.67 -22.59 17.15
CA SER A 319 9.85 -22.80 18.58
C SER A 319 8.61 -23.45 19.23
N HIS A 320 7.41 -23.14 18.76
CA HIS A 320 6.16 -23.78 19.20
C HIS A 320 6.16 -25.27 18.84
N MET A 321 6.52 -25.60 17.60
CA MET A 321 6.61 -26.99 17.15
C MET A 321 7.64 -27.78 17.96
N SER A 322 8.87 -27.26 17.99
CA SER A 322 9.97 -27.94 18.68
C SER A 322 9.68 -28.10 20.17
N SER A 323 9.17 -27.07 20.85
CA SER A 323 8.76 -27.19 22.26
C SER A 323 7.60 -28.17 22.46
N SER A 324 6.63 -28.25 21.55
CA SER A 324 5.51 -29.20 21.64
C SER A 324 5.98 -30.64 21.57
N PHE A 325 6.90 -30.98 20.67
CA PHE A 325 7.50 -32.31 20.63
C PHE A 325 8.37 -32.58 21.87
N MET A 326 9.16 -31.60 22.29
CA MET A 326 10.07 -31.76 23.44
C MET A 326 9.34 -31.81 24.79
N ARG A 327 8.08 -31.36 24.87
CA ARG A 327 7.22 -31.54 26.05
C ARG A 327 6.88 -33.01 26.31
N ASN A 328 6.91 -33.86 25.28
CA ASN A 328 6.83 -35.30 25.49
C ASN A 328 8.17 -35.79 26.06
N GLN A 329 8.18 -36.18 27.33
CA GLN A 329 9.39 -36.59 28.05
C GLN A 329 10.14 -37.75 27.36
N GLN A 330 9.41 -38.69 26.75
CA GLN A 330 10.02 -39.83 26.05
C GLN A 330 10.73 -39.37 24.77
N VAL A 331 10.06 -38.53 23.97
CA VAL A 331 10.63 -37.95 22.75
C VAL A 331 11.83 -37.06 23.09
N GLY A 332 11.71 -36.21 24.10
CA GLY A 332 12.79 -35.34 24.55
C GLY A 332 14.02 -36.12 25.05
N ALA A 333 13.81 -37.17 25.84
CA ALA A 333 14.90 -38.03 26.32
C ALA A 333 15.59 -38.78 25.16
N LEU A 334 14.80 -39.30 24.21
CA LEU A 334 15.33 -39.97 23.04
C LEU A 334 16.15 -39.02 22.15
N ILE A 335 15.66 -37.81 21.88
CA ILE A 335 16.38 -36.81 21.09
C ILE A 335 17.69 -36.42 21.77
N ARG A 336 17.70 -36.24 23.10
CA ARG A 336 18.95 -35.96 23.85
C ARG A 336 19.94 -37.11 23.75
N ARG A 337 19.46 -38.35 23.85
CA ARG A 337 20.29 -39.55 23.68
C ARG A 337 20.90 -39.62 22.28
N ILE A 338 20.08 -39.50 21.23
CA ILE A 338 20.57 -39.49 19.84
C ILE A 338 21.56 -38.34 19.61
N SER A 339 21.25 -37.15 20.12
CA SER A 339 22.13 -35.98 20.07
C SER A 339 23.50 -36.28 20.69
N SER A 340 23.53 -36.95 21.85
CA SER A 340 24.79 -37.36 22.51
C SER A 340 25.55 -38.45 21.75
N GLU A 341 24.85 -39.43 21.16
CA GLU A 341 25.45 -40.54 20.41
C GLU A 341 26.05 -40.07 19.08
N VAL A 342 25.39 -39.14 18.39
CA VAL A 342 25.82 -38.62 17.08
C VAL A 342 26.71 -37.38 17.20
N GLY A 343 26.78 -36.75 18.38
CA GLY A 343 27.57 -35.54 18.62
C GLY A 343 26.99 -34.28 17.96
N LEU A 344 25.68 -34.25 17.69
CA LEU A 344 24.99 -33.10 17.09
C LEU A 344 24.30 -32.26 18.15
N GLN A 345 24.33 -30.93 18.00
CA GLN A 345 23.48 -30.05 18.82
C GLN A 345 22.00 -30.39 18.64
N ILE A 346 21.23 -30.39 19.74
CA ILE A 346 19.80 -30.75 19.74
C ILE A 346 19.01 -29.93 18.71
N ALA A 347 19.23 -28.61 18.62
CA ALA A 347 18.52 -27.75 17.68
C ALA A 347 18.78 -28.18 16.22
N ARG A 348 20.03 -28.52 15.89
CA ARG A 348 20.41 -29.01 14.56
C ARG A 348 19.78 -30.37 14.27
N LEU A 349 19.80 -31.29 15.23
CA LEU A 349 19.17 -32.60 15.10
C LEU A 349 17.65 -32.47 14.88
N VAL A 350 16.97 -31.67 15.71
CA VAL A 350 15.53 -31.38 15.58
C VAL A 350 15.22 -30.80 14.20
N LYS A 351 15.99 -29.81 13.73
CA LYS A 351 15.85 -29.24 12.39
C LYS A 351 15.93 -30.30 11.29
N MET A 352 16.90 -31.21 11.37
CA MET A 352 17.06 -32.31 10.41
C MET A 352 15.93 -33.34 10.46
N MET A 353 15.27 -33.46 11.61
CA MET A 353 14.16 -34.41 11.83
C MET A 353 12.80 -33.85 11.42
N LEU A 354 12.61 -32.54 11.45
CA LEU A 354 11.32 -31.92 11.16
C LEU A 354 10.95 -32.09 9.68
N GLN A 355 9.76 -32.61 9.44
CA GLN A 355 9.15 -32.73 8.12
C GLN A 355 7.77 -32.08 8.13
N PHE A 356 7.44 -31.40 7.04
CA PHE A 356 6.23 -30.62 6.85
C PHE A 356 5.40 -31.23 5.73
N HIS A 357 4.23 -31.74 6.04
CA HIS A 357 3.28 -32.21 5.06
C HIS A 357 2.36 -31.05 4.67
N CYS A 358 2.64 -30.44 3.52
CA CYS A 358 1.94 -29.23 3.07
C CYS A 358 0.97 -29.58 1.94
N ALA A 359 -0.23 -29.03 2.00
CA ALA A 359 -1.20 -29.11 0.91
C ALA A 359 -2.07 -27.85 0.89
N VAL A 360 -2.66 -27.57 -0.28
CA VAL A 360 -3.70 -26.56 -0.44
C VAL A 360 -4.95 -27.30 -0.88
N GLU A 361 -6.03 -27.12 -0.14
CA GLU A 361 -7.32 -27.69 -0.51
C GLU A 361 -8.37 -26.58 -0.64
N VAL A 362 -9.54 -26.96 -1.14
CA VAL A 362 -10.68 -26.07 -1.30
C VAL A 362 -11.80 -26.63 -0.43
N ASP A 363 -12.41 -25.78 0.40
CA ASP A 363 -13.52 -26.20 1.25
C ASP A 363 -14.84 -26.33 0.47
N GLU A 364 -15.91 -26.72 1.17
CA GLU A 364 -17.25 -26.86 0.59
C GLU A 364 -17.82 -25.55 0.03
N HIS A 365 -17.27 -24.41 0.43
CA HIS A 365 -17.68 -23.07 -0.01
C HIS A 365 -16.81 -22.53 -1.16
N GLY A 366 -15.86 -23.31 -1.68
CA GLY A 366 -14.93 -22.85 -2.71
C GLY A 366 -13.79 -21.99 -2.17
N THR A 367 -13.60 -21.91 -0.85
CA THR A 367 -12.51 -21.14 -0.24
C THR A 367 -11.24 -21.97 -0.18
N PRO A 368 -10.14 -21.52 -0.79
CA PRO A 368 -8.87 -22.22 -0.69
C PRO A 368 -8.28 -22.05 0.72
N PHE A 369 -7.77 -23.13 1.29
CA PHE A 369 -7.05 -23.13 2.56
C PHE A 369 -5.74 -23.91 2.46
N PHE A 370 -4.72 -23.42 3.16
CA PHE A 370 -3.43 -24.08 3.30
C PHE A 370 -3.39 -24.85 4.60
N VAL A 371 -3.00 -26.12 4.51
CA VAL A 371 -2.92 -27.03 5.65
C VAL A 371 -1.52 -27.61 5.75
N THR A 372 -1.00 -27.62 6.96
CA THR A 372 0.33 -28.10 7.29
C THR A 372 0.24 -29.09 8.44
N TYR A 373 0.76 -30.31 8.22
CA TYR A 373 1.05 -31.25 9.29
C TYR A 373 2.55 -31.31 9.51
N VAL A 374 2.95 -31.61 10.74
CA VAL A 374 4.36 -31.75 11.11
C VAL A 374 4.60 -33.11 11.75
N ARG A 375 5.77 -33.69 11.48
CA ARG A 375 6.29 -34.85 12.21
C ARG A 375 7.78 -34.72 12.45
N MET A 376 8.29 -35.52 13.38
CA MET A 376 9.73 -35.76 13.51
C MET A 376 10.07 -37.13 12.93
N LYS A 377 10.95 -37.18 11.95
CA LYS A 377 11.48 -38.41 11.35
C LYS A 377 13.00 -38.32 11.31
N LEU A 378 13.67 -39.27 11.94
CA LEU A 378 15.12 -39.34 11.92
C LEU A 378 15.61 -39.65 10.50
N PRO A 379 16.71 -39.03 10.04
CA PRO A 379 17.36 -39.43 8.80
C PRO A 379 17.72 -40.91 8.82
N SER A 380 17.49 -41.63 7.73
CA SER A 380 17.66 -43.09 7.65
C SER A 380 19.05 -43.58 8.04
N TYR A 381 20.09 -42.79 7.77
CA TYR A 381 21.47 -43.10 8.15
C TYR A 381 21.77 -42.90 9.65
N LEU A 382 20.87 -42.26 10.40
CA LEU A 382 20.96 -42.14 11.87
C LEU A 382 20.01 -43.12 12.59
N GLY A 383 19.06 -43.73 11.87
CA GLY A 383 18.15 -44.75 12.41
C GLY A 383 16.75 -44.68 11.79
N SER A 384 15.79 -45.34 12.45
CA SER A 384 14.41 -45.54 11.95
C SER A 384 13.34 -44.82 12.75
N PHE A 385 13.71 -43.98 13.72
CA PHE A 385 12.74 -43.27 14.57
C PHE A 385 11.84 -42.34 13.75
N LYS A 386 10.53 -42.43 13.97
CA LYS A 386 9.52 -41.59 13.31
C LYS A 386 8.32 -41.43 14.23
N LEU A 387 7.82 -40.20 14.33
CA LEU A 387 6.53 -39.86 14.94
C LEU A 387 5.42 -39.79 13.89
N ASP A 388 4.19 -39.92 14.36
CA ASP A 388 2.99 -39.68 13.56
C ASP A 388 2.86 -38.21 13.16
N TRP A 389 1.97 -37.96 12.20
CA TRP A 389 1.65 -36.61 11.75
C TRP A 389 0.73 -35.91 12.75
N PHE A 390 1.02 -34.64 13.01
CA PHE A 390 0.19 -33.76 13.84
C PHE A 390 -0.19 -32.53 13.03
N GLU A 391 -1.47 -32.14 13.06
CA GLU A 391 -1.91 -30.92 12.39
C GLU A 391 -1.26 -29.73 13.08
N LEU A 392 -0.44 -28.98 12.34
CA LEU A 392 0.21 -27.79 12.84
C LEU A 392 -0.69 -26.58 12.65
N LEU A 393 -1.26 -26.46 11.45
CA LEU A 393 -1.86 -25.22 11.00
C LEU A 393 -2.82 -25.48 9.84
N ARG A 394 -4.00 -24.87 9.91
CA ARG A 394 -4.96 -24.80 8.82
C ARG A 394 -5.44 -23.36 8.67
N ILE A 395 -4.99 -22.67 7.62
CA ILE A 395 -5.29 -21.26 7.38
C ILE A 395 -6.02 -21.06 6.06
N ASP A 396 -7.08 -20.27 6.10
CA ASP A 396 -7.83 -19.87 4.91
C ASP A 396 -7.03 -18.82 4.16
N LEU A 397 -6.99 -18.93 2.84
CA LEU A 397 -6.16 -18.08 1.98
C LEU A 397 -6.88 -16.82 1.50
N ASN A 398 -7.99 -16.47 2.16
CA ASN A 398 -8.84 -15.32 1.88
C ASN A 398 -8.55 -14.11 2.81
N GLY A 399 -7.52 -14.20 3.65
CA GLY A 399 -7.19 -13.15 4.62
C GLY A 399 -7.97 -13.20 5.94
N THR A 400 -8.81 -14.21 6.16
CA THR A 400 -9.50 -14.37 7.44
C THR A 400 -8.47 -14.60 8.56
N PRO A 401 -8.46 -13.76 9.62
CA PRO A 401 -7.47 -13.88 10.67
C PRO A 401 -7.74 -15.12 11.52
N LYS A 402 -6.70 -15.91 11.78
CA LYS A 402 -6.74 -17.07 12.68
C LYS A 402 -5.74 -16.91 13.81
N LYS A 403 -6.11 -17.36 15.00
CA LYS A 403 -5.19 -17.41 16.14
C LYS A 403 -4.08 -18.42 15.85
N VAL A 404 -2.84 -18.04 16.16
CA VAL A 404 -1.70 -18.96 16.05
C VAL A 404 -1.77 -19.99 17.19
N PRO A 405 -1.72 -21.30 16.91
CA PRO A 405 -1.76 -22.32 17.95
C PRO A 405 -0.70 -22.10 19.03
N GLY A 406 -1.14 -22.20 20.29
CA GLY A 406 -0.26 -22.02 21.45
C GLY A 406 0.13 -20.58 21.78
N SER A 407 -0.45 -19.58 21.11
CA SER A 407 -0.30 -18.18 21.46
C SER A 407 -1.66 -17.53 21.72
N ALA A 408 -1.77 -16.80 22.83
CA ALA A 408 -3.02 -16.11 23.19
C ALA A 408 -3.24 -14.82 22.39
N ASN A 409 -2.13 -14.15 22.02
CA ASN A 409 -2.14 -12.78 21.51
C ASN A 409 -1.68 -12.69 20.05
N LEU A 410 -1.35 -13.82 19.42
CA LEU A 410 -0.96 -13.84 18.01
C LEU A 410 -2.10 -14.25 17.11
N GLN A 411 -2.20 -13.51 16.01
CA GLN A 411 -3.07 -13.83 14.90
C GLN A 411 -2.28 -13.83 13.60
N THR A 412 -2.75 -14.58 12.63
CA THR A 412 -2.19 -14.60 11.29
C THR A 412 -3.29 -14.55 10.26
N ALA A 413 -3.04 -13.86 9.16
CA ALA A 413 -3.90 -13.88 8.00
C ALA A 413 -3.07 -14.16 6.76
N THR A 414 -3.56 -15.03 5.91
CA THR A 414 -2.86 -15.41 4.68
C THR A 414 -3.72 -15.10 3.49
N PHE A 415 -3.12 -14.49 2.47
CA PHE A 415 -3.77 -14.12 1.23
C PHE A 415 -3.07 -14.82 0.07
N ILE A 416 -3.86 -15.43 -0.81
CA ILE A 416 -3.37 -15.99 -2.08
C ILE A 416 -3.10 -14.91 -3.12
N HIS A 417 -2.01 -15.08 -3.85
CA HIS A 417 -1.64 -14.20 -4.95
C HIS A 417 -2.36 -14.61 -6.22
N GLN A 418 -3.02 -13.64 -6.87
CA GLN A 418 -3.65 -13.85 -8.18
C GLN A 418 -2.64 -13.89 -9.33
N LYS A 419 -1.45 -13.33 -9.10
CA LYS A 419 -0.38 -13.27 -10.09
C LYS A 419 0.84 -13.94 -9.49
N ALA A 420 0.99 -15.22 -9.77
CA ALA A 420 2.18 -15.98 -9.44
C ALA A 420 2.96 -16.31 -10.71
N ARG A 421 4.24 -16.69 -10.57
CA ARG A 421 5.02 -17.22 -11.69
C ARG A 421 4.37 -18.52 -12.17
N LYS A 422 4.42 -18.79 -13.47
CA LYS A 422 3.96 -20.07 -14.04
C LYS A 422 4.61 -21.24 -13.29
N GLY A 423 3.78 -22.20 -12.85
CA GLY A 423 4.24 -23.38 -12.11
C GLY A 423 4.59 -23.10 -10.65
N THR A 424 4.19 -21.95 -10.12
CA THR A 424 4.33 -21.61 -8.69
C THR A 424 3.00 -21.15 -8.13
N LEU A 425 2.84 -21.30 -6.82
CA LEU A 425 1.75 -20.80 -6.03
C LEU A 425 2.32 -19.90 -4.95
N ALA A 426 1.78 -18.70 -4.78
CA ALA A 426 2.30 -17.73 -3.82
C ALA A 426 1.23 -17.25 -2.84
N PHE A 427 1.64 -17.06 -1.58
CA PHE A 427 0.80 -16.53 -0.51
C PHE A 427 1.56 -15.47 0.28
N SER A 428 0.91 -14.35 0.64
CA SER A 428 1.44 -13.48 1.69
C SER A 428 0.78 -13.80 3.02
N GLN A 429 1.59 -14.16 4.00
CA GLN A 429 1.16 -14.34 5.39
C GLN A 429 1.55 -13.11 6.21
N PHE A 430 0.58 -12.50 6.87
CA PHE A 430 0.77 -11.44 7.83
C PHE A 430 0.66 -12.00 9.23
N LEU A 431 1.53 -11.57 10.13
CA LEU A 431 1.50 -11.93 11.54
C LEU A 431 1.26 -10.68 12.37
N PHE A 432 0.28 -10.80 13.25
CA PHE A 432 -0.22 -9.73 14.09
C PHE A 432 -0.09 -10.10 15.56
N TYR A 433 0.23 -9.11 16.38
CA TYR A 433 0.07 -9.20 17.82
C TYR A 433 -1.00 -8.22 18.29
N GLU A 434 -1.75 -8.62 19.31
CA GLU A 434 -2.75 -7.78 19.95
C GLU A 434 -2.07 -6.84 20.97
N GLU A 435 -2.18 -5.53 20.76
CA GLU A 435 -1.65 -4.51 21.66
C GLU A 435 -2.61 -3.31 21.73
N GLY A 436 -2.96 -2.89 22.94
CA GLY A 436 -3.81 -1.71 23.15
C GLY A 436 -5.22 -1.82 22.57
N GLY A 437 -5.75 -3.04 22.42
CA GLY A 437 -7.06 -3.30 21.81
C GLY A 437 -7.07 -3.27 20.28
N GLY A 438 -5.90 -3.20 19.63
CA GLY A 438 -5.75 -3.29 18.18
C GLY A 438 -4.77 -4.38 17.75
N LEU A 439 -4.86 -4.79 16.48
CA LEU A 439 -3.88 -5.67 15.85
C LEU A 439 -2.75 -4.83 15.25
N LYS A 440 -1.50 -5.20 15.57
CA LYS A 440 -0.31 -4.62 14.95
C LYS A 440 0.43 -5.68 14.16
N CYS A 441 0.64 -5.41 12.88
CA CYS A 441 1.49 -6.26 12.04
C CYS A 441 2.96 -6.08 12.46
N TYR A 442 3.66 -7.18 12.67
CA TYR A 442 5.10 -7.16 13.02
C TYR A 442 5.96 -7.96 12.04
N GLN A 443 5.34 -8.81 11.21
CA GLN A 443 6.05 -9.61 10.23
C GLN A 443 5.12 -9.92 9.05
N THR A 444 5.66 -9.77 7.85
CA THR A 444 5.07 -10.29 6.62
C THR A 444 5.97 -11.40 6.07
N LYS A 445 5.36 -12.44 5.52
CA LYS A 445 6.06 -13.52 4.83
C LYS A 445 5.48 -13.70 3.45
N LEU A 446 6.34 -13.91 2.46
CA LEU A 446 5.94 -14.47 1.17
C LEU A 446 6.29 -15.95 1.17
N LEU A 447 5.28 -16.80 0.97
CA LEU A 447 5.45 -18.22 0.76
C LEU A 447 5.30 -18.49 -0.73
N GLU A 448 6.33 -19.02 -1.39
CA GLU A 448 6.30 -19.45 -2.79
C GLU A 448 6.49 -20.96 -2.85
N LEU A 449 5.52 -21.68 -3.41
CA LEU A 449 5.53 -23.13 -3.57
C LEU A 449 5.66 -23.47 -5.06
N ASP A 450 6.59 -24.36 -5.39
CA ASP A 450 6.62 -25.06 -6.67
C ASP A 450 6.53 -26.58 -6.43
N SER A 451 6.79 -27.42 -7.44
CA SER A 451 6.67 -28.87 -7.29
C SER A 451 7.75 -29.49 -6.39
N GLU A 452 8.87 -28.79 -6.19
CA GLU A 452 10.07 -29.30 -5.51
C GLU A 452 10.42 -28.53 -4.24
N THR A 453 10.03 -27.26 -4.14
CA THR A 453 10.47 -26.36 -3.07
C THR A 453 9.34 -25.50 -2.53
N MET A 454 9.44 -25.18 -1.24
CA MET A 454 8.67 -24.14 -0.58
C MET A 454 9.65 -23.10 -0.04
N GLN A 455 9.58 -21.89 -0.57
CA GLN A 455 10.42 -20.76 -0.17
C GLN A 455 9.62 -19.84 0.72
N ILE A 456 10.22 -19.43 1.84
CA ILE A 456 9.63 -18.51 2.81
C ILE A 456 10.57 -17.32 2.93
N CYS A 457 10.15 -16.19 2.37
CA CYS A 457 10.87 -14.92 2.40
C CYS A 457 10.19 -13.99 3.40
N TYR A 458 10.98 -13.28 4.22
CA TYR A 458 10.48 -12.43 5.30
C TYR A 458 10.66 -10.96 4.95
N SER A 459 9.69 -10.12 5.32
CA SER A 459 9.76 -8.66 5.19
C SER A 459 9.18 -7.95 6.41
N GLY A 460 9.44 -6.64 6.49
CA GLY A 460 8.98 -5.78 7.57
C GLY A 460 10.07 -5.37 8.55
N ASP A 461 9.74 -5.41 9.85
CA ASP A 461 10.67 -5.06 10.92
C ASP A 461 11.75 -6.13 11.17
N CYS A 462 11.55 -7.33 10.61
CA CYS A 462 12.56 -8.38 10.61
C CYS A 462 13.60 -8.12 9.51
N PRO A 463 14.91 -8.34 9.75
CA PRO A 463 15.92 -8.13 8.72
C PRO A 463 15.61 -8.93 7.45
N ALA A 464 15.66 -8.28 6.29
CA ALA A 464 15.43 -8.87 4.96
C ALA A 464 16.43 -9.98 4.56
N LYS A 465 17.33 -10.37 5.49
CA LYS A 465 18.39 -11.37 5.31
C LYS A 465 17.90 -12.81 5.44
N PHE A 466 16.66 -13.04 5.86
CA PHE A 466 16.15 -14.39 6.06
C PHE A 466 15.39 -14.89 4.84
N ARG A 467 15.79 -16.07 4.39
CA ARG A 467 15.10 -16.83 3.35
C ARG A 467 15.19 -18.31 3.70
N ASN A 468 14.07 -18.92 4.06
CA ASN A 468 14.05 -20.34 4.40
C ASN A 468 13.56 -21.12 3.19
N VAL A 469 14.31 -22.13 2.78
CA VAL A 469 13.95 -23.03 1.70
C VAL A 469 13.69 -24.41 2.30
N LEU A 470 12.53 -24.96 2.00
CA LEU A 470 12.22 -26.35 2.28
C LEU A 470 12.17 -27.11 0.96
N VAL A 471 12.84 -28.25 0.89
CA VAL A 471 12.89 -29.13 -0.27
C VAL A 471 11.95 -30.31 -0.08
N LYS A 472 11.26 -30.70 -1.14
CA LYS A 472 10.40 -31.88 -1.17
C LYS A 472 11.26 -33.12 -1.01
N VAL A 473 10.87 -33.99 -0.08
CA VAL A 473 11.58 -35.23 0.27
C VAL A 473 10.70 -36.47 0.10
N GLU A 474 9.37 -36.32 0.13
CA GLU A 474 8.40 -37.38 -0.14
C GLU A 474 7.18 -36.76 -0.83
N ASP A 475 6.44 -37.57 -1.57
CA ASP A 475 5.10 -37.20 -2.04
C ASP A 475 4.10 -37.15 -0.88
N LEU A 476 2.89 -36.68 -1.19
CA LEU A 476 1.79 -36.62 -0.25
C LEU A 476 1.49 -38.02 0.34
N ASP A 477 1.38 -38.12 1.67
CA ASP A 477 0.91 -39.32 2.36
C ASP A 477 -0.63 -39.36 2.30
N PRO A 478 -1.23 -40.27 1.52
CA PRO A 478 -2.68 -40.31 1.29
C PRO A 478 -3.47 -40.69 2.55
N ARG A 479 -2.80 -41.11 3.62
CA ARG A 479 -3.42 -41.37 4.93
C ARG A 479 -3.68 -40.08 5.72
N VAL A 480 -2.97 -39.00 5.41
CA VAL A 480 -3.13 -37.69 6.05
C VAL A 480 -4.28 -36.92 5.40
N TYR A 481 -4.47 -37.08 4.09
CA TYR A 481 -5.57 -36.45 3.34
C TYR A 481 -6.41 -37.49 2.60
N PRO A 482 -7.44 -38.06 3.25
CA PRO A 482 -8.39 -38.94 2.59
C PRO A 482 -9.10 -38.24 1.41
N SER A 483 -9.34 -36.93 1.52
CA SER A 483 -9.94 -36.06 0.50
C SER A 483 -9.12 -35.93 -0.78
N MET A 484 -7.80 -36.13 -0.71
CA MET A 484 -6.88 -35.99 -1.84
C MET A 484 -6.50 -37.33 -2.48
N GLN A 485 -7.11 -38.44 -2.05
CA GLN A 485 -6.90 -39.69 -2.77
C GLN A 485 -7.42 -39.52 -4.20
N PRO A 486 -6.60 -39.84 -5.23
CA PRO A 486 -7.13 -39.88 -6.58
C PRO A 486 -8.33 -40.81 -6.54
N VAL A 487 -9.51 -40.30 -6.92
CA VAL A 487 -10.71 -41.12 -7.06
C VAL A 487 -10.28 -42.25 -7.99
N ALA A 488 -10.11 -43.45 -7.44
CA ALA A 488 -9.61 -44.60 -8.18
C ALA A 488 -10.47 -44.67 -9.42
N GLY A 489 -9.85 -44.41 -10.58
CA GLY A 489 -10.56 -44.12 -11.81
C GLY A 489 -11.66 -45.14 -11.97
N GLY A 490 -12.90 -44.68 -11.83
CA GLY A 490 -14.02 -45.43 -12.38
C GLY A 490 -13.67 -45.56 -13.85
N GLU A 491 -13.20 -46.74 -14.24
CA GLU A 491 -13.04 -47.12 -15.62
C GLU A 491 -14.40 -46.84 -16.28
N GLY A 492 -14.46 -45.71 -16.96
CA GLY A 492 -15.62 -45.31 -17.73
C GLY A 492 -15.83 -46.38 -18.80
N ARG A 493 -16.92 -47.12 -18.64
CA ARG A 493 -17.57 -47.88 -19.72
C ARG A 493 -18.04 -46.96 -20.84
#